data_AF-A0A6D2I3A7-F1
#
_entry.id   AF-A0A6D2I3A7-F1
#
_cell.length_a   1.000
_cell.length_b   1.000
_cell.length_c   1.000
_cell.angle_alpha   90.00
_cell.angle_beta   90.00
_cell.angle_gamma   90.00
#
_symmetry.space_group_name_H-M   'P 1'
#
loop_
_entity.id
_entity.type
_entity.pdbx_description
1 polymer ?
#
loop_
_entity_poly.entity_id
_entity_poly.type
_entity_poly.pdbx_seq_one_letter_code
_entity_poly.pdbx_strand_id
1 'polypeptide(L)'
;MYLPCLRQVEDPLWTCTDCRYSLGVPYSSLVGDRLKPVLWVDTYEDIIMPPEEGVDYDLPADIFKVSVMPPNTKRPPGRPKEIRIPSTGECPVKAKKAVPNKCGRCQGVGHNRTSCKNPLQH
;
A
#
# COMPACT_ATOMS: atom_id res chain seq x y z
N MET A 1 35.99 0.16 3.10
CA MET A 1 36.43 0.64 1.78
C MET A 1 35.92 -0.36 0.75
N TYR A 2 34.76 -0.12 0.14
CA TYR A 2 34.34 -0.79 -1.09
C TYR A 2 33.57 0.25 -1.92
N LEU A 3 33.95 0.34 -3.19
CA LEU A 3 33.68 1.44 -4.11
C LEU A 3 32.19 1.60 -4.45
N PRO A 4 31.75 2.81 -4.83
CA PRO A 4 30.41 3.06 -5.34
C PRO A 4 30.32 2.54 -6.78
N CYS A 5 29.39 1.63 -7.03
CA CYS A 5 29.11 1.16 -8.39
C CYS A 5 28.44 2.29 -9.16
N LEU A 6 29.20 2.87 -10.09
CA LEU A 6 28.78 3.89 -11.01
C LEU A 6 27.64 3.37 -11.90
N ARG A 7 26.74 4.29 -12.23
CA ARG A 7 25.80 4.22 -13.33
C ARG A 7 26.41 3.53 -14.56
N GLN A 8 25.85 2.40 -14.93
CA GLN A 8 25.41 2.18 -16.30
C GLN A 8 23.99 1.63 -16.25
N VAL A 9 23.06 2.54 -16.50
CA VAL A 9 21.74 2.22 -17.03
C VAL A 9 22.02 1.76 -18.45
N GLU A 10 21.65 0.53 -18.83
CA GLU A 10 21.09 0.11 -20.12
C GLU A 10 20.83 -1.40 -20.05
N ASP A 11 19.75 -1.80 -19.37
CA ASP A 11 19.13 -3.11 -19.58
C ASP A 11 17.60 -2.92 -19.64
N PRO A 12 16.94 -3.25 -20.77
CA PRO A 12 15.50 -3.04 -20.97
C PRO A 12 14.65 -4.12 -20.29
N LEU A 13 15.27 -5.10 -19.66
CA LEU A 13 14.59 -6.10 -18.85
C LEU A 13 14.78 -5.71 -17.38
N TRP A 14 13.66 -5.42 -16.73
CA TRP A 14 13.50 -5.05 -15.33
C TRP A 14 13.99 -6.15 -14.36
N THR A 15 15.24 -6.57 -14.47
CA THR A 15 15.85 -7.56 -13.59
C THR A 15 16.63 -6.80 -12.52
N CYS A 16 15.97 -6.56 -11.39
CA CYS A 16 16.63 -6.11 -10.17
C CYS A 16 17.53 -7.26 -9.70
N THR A 17 18.81 -7.20 -10.03
CA THR A 17 19.83 -8.20 -9.70
C THR A 17 20.11 -8.31 -8.19
N ASP A 18 19.49 -7.46 -7.35
CA ASP A 18 19.80 -7.36 -5.92
C ASP A 18 18.64 -7.66 -4.95
N CYS A 19 17.50 -8.16 -5.42
CA CYS A 19 16.39 -8.49 -4.51
C CYS A 19 15.72 -9.84 -4.84
N ARG A 20 16.12 -10.88 -4.10
CA ARG A 20 15.39 -12.15 -3.84
C ARG A 20 15.17 -13.14 -5.00
N TYR A 21 15.48 -12.81 -6.25
CA TYR A 21 15.29 -13.70 -7.41
C TYR A 21 16.53 -14.54 -7.82
N SER A 22 17.57 -14.61 -6.99
CA SER A 22 18.86 -15.25 -7.33
C SER A 22 18.90 -16.78 -7.22
N LEU A 23 17.81 -17.44 -6.84
CA LEU A 23 17.79 -18.90 -6.68
C LEU A 23 17.49 -19.67 -7.96
N GLY A 24 17.11 -19.00 -9.06
CA GLY A 24 16.78 -19.67 -10.33
C GLY A 24 15.60 -20.66 -10.25
N VAL A 25 14.92 -20.74 -9.11
CA VAL A 25 13.74 -21.58 -8.91
C VAL A 25 12.48 -20.81 -9.28
N PRO A 26 11.52 -21.45 -9.96
CA PRO A 26 10.25 -20.81 -10.25
C PRO A 26 9.53 -20.49 -8.94
N TYR A 27 8.85 -19.35 -8.88
CA TYR A 27 8.09 -18.91 -7.69
C TYR A 27 7.13 -19.99 -7.15
N SER A 28 6.54 -20.79 -8.03
CA SER A 28 5.67 -21.93 -7.68
C SER A 28 6.34 -22.99 -6.81
N SER A 29 7.67 -23.12 -6.87
CA SER A 29 8.45 -24.01 -6.00
C SER A 29 8.61 -23.49 -4.57
N LEU A 30 8.39 -22.19 -4.35
CA LEU A 30 8.49 -21.56 -3.03
C LEU A 30 7.18 -21.64 -2.25
N VAL A 31 6.11 -22.07 -2.91
CA VAL A 31 4.78 -22.23 -2.33
C VAL A 31 4.64 -23.68 -1.87
N GLY A 32 4.47 -23.89 -0.56
CA GLY A 32 4.22 -25.22 -0.01
C GLY A 32 2.95 -25.85 -0.62
N ASP A 33 2.92 -27.17 -0.75
CA ASP A 33 1.85 -27.89 -1.47
C ASP A 33 0.44 -27.47 -1.03
N ARG A 34 0.26 -27.26 0.30
CA ARG A 34 -0.98 -26.80 0.96
C ARG A 34 -1.55 -25.47 0.46
N LEU A 35 -0.73 -24.66 -0.21
CA LEU A 35 -1.13 -23.35 -0.74
C LEU A 35 -1.28 -23.36 -2.27
N LYS A 36 -1.20 -24.54 -2.90
CA LYS A 36 -1.43 -24.68 -4.33
C LYS A 36 -2.94 -24.61 -4.63
N PRO A 37 -3.33 -24.00 -5.76
CA PRO A 37 -4.74 -23.84 -6.12
C PRO A 37 -5.53 -25.15 -6.16
N VAL A 38 -4.88 -26.25 -6.55
CA VAL A 38 -5.52 -27.58 -6.62
C VAL A 38 -6.09 -27.99 -5.26
N LEU A 39 -5.29 -27.92 -4.19
CA LEU A 39 -5.78 -28.27 -2.85
C LEU A 39 -6.84 -27.30 -2.33
N TRP A 40 -6.80 -26.03 -2.72
CA TRP A 40 -7.85 -25.07 -2.36
C TRP A 40 -9.16 -25.41 -3.07
N VAL A 41 -9.12 -25.75 -4.35
CA VAL A 41 -10.30 -26.18 -5.10
C VAL A 41 -10.90 -27.45 -4.48
N ASP A 42 -10.07 -28.40 -4.06
CA ASP A 42 -10.52 -29.62 -3.37
C ASP A 42 -11.28 -29.30 -2.07
N THR A 43 -10.88 -28.26 -1.32
CA THR A 43 -11.63 -27.84 -0.12
C THR A 43 -13.01 -27.24 -0.41
N TYR A 44 -13.27 -26.85 -1.65
CA TYR A 44 -14.55 -26.34 -2.14
C TYR A 44 -15.27 -27.34 -3.05
N GLU A 45 -14.76 -28.58 -3.19
CA GLU A 45 -15.42 -29.63 -3.97
C GLU A 45 -16.77 -30.01 -3.34
N ASP A 46 -16.83 -29.99 -2.00
CA ASP A 46 -18.08 -30.16 -1.27
C ASP A 46 -19.02 -28.97 -1.53
N ILE A 47 -20.30 -29.29 -1.78
CA ILE A 47 -21.33 -28.28 -1.97
C ILE A 47 -21.50 -27.52 -0.65
N ILE A 48 -21.04 -26.27 -0.63
CA ILE A 48 -21.42 -25.30 0.40
C ILE A 48 -22.87 -24.93 0.13
N MET A 49 -23.79 -25.81 0.52
CA MET A 49 -25.21 -25.50 0.50
C MET A 49 -25.42 -24.36 1.50
N PRO A 50 -25.89 -23.19 1.06
CA PRO A 50 -26.44 -22.25 2.03
C PRO A 50 -27.57 -22.99 2.78
N PRO A 51 -27.72 -22.75 4.09
CA PRO A 51 -28.88 -23.25 4.82
C PRO A 51 -30.15 -22.94 4.03
N GLU A 52 -31.07 -23.89 3.92
CA GLU A 52 -32.35 -23.63 3.24
C GLU A 52 -33.00 -22.40 3.89
N GLU A 53 -33.60 -21.54 3.07
CA GLU A 53 -34.33 -20.37 3.59
C GLU A 53 -35.43 -20.87 4.54
N GLY A 54 -35.27 -20.62 5.84
CA GLY A 54 -36.24 -21.02 6.86
C GLY A 54 -35.89 -22.27 7.67
N VAL A 55 -34.65 -22.78 7.64
CA VAL A 55 -34.17 -23.71 8.68
C VAL A 55 -34.10 -22.97 10.00
N ASP A 56 -35.07 -23.20 10.88
CA ASP A 56 -35.06 -22.70 12.24
C ASP A 56 -34.08 -23.58 13.04
N TYR A 57 -32.88 -23.06 13.27
CA TYR A 57 -31.93 -23.72 14.17
C TYR A 57 -32.47 -23.61 15.59
N ASP A 58 -32.50 -24.73 16.33
CA ASP A 58 -32.82 -24.75 17.76
C ASP A 58 -31.75 -23.95 18.55
N LEU A 59 -31.86 -22.64 18.50
CA LEU A 59 -30.99 -21.70 19.19
C LEU A 59 -31.39 -21.68 20.66
N PRO A 60 -30.47 -21.95 21.61
CA PRO A 60 -30.79 -21.87 23.02
C PRO A 60 -31.29 -20.47 23.37
N ALA A 61 -32.33 -20.42 24.21
CA ALA A 61 -33.00 -19.17 24.63
C ALA A 61 -32.03 -18.11 25.19
N ASP A 62 -30.87 -18.55 25.69
CA ASP A 62 -29.83 -17.68 26.23
C ASP A 62 -29.13 -16.80 25.19
N ILE A 63 -29.07 -17.22 23.91
CA ILE A 63 -28.49 -16.39 22.83
C ILE A 63 -29.33 -15.13 22.62
N PHE A 64 -30.66 -15.28 22.63
CA PHE A 64 -31.59 -14.15 22.49
C PHE A 64 -31.57 -13.19 23.69
N LYS A 65 -31.03 -13.62 24.84
CA LYS A 65 -30.82 -12.76 26.02
C LYS A 65 -29.57 -11.88 25.89
N VAL A 66 -28.63 -12.23 25.00
CA VAL A 66 -27.39 -11.47 24.80
C VAL A 66 -27.64 -10.37 23.77
N SER A 67 -27.85 -9.14 24.25
CA SER A 67 -27.83 -7.96 23.39
C SER A 67 -26.37 -7.60 23.04
N VAL A 68 -25.94 -7.96 21.83
CA VAL A 68 -24.64 -7.51 21.30
C VAL A 68 -24.82 -6.11 20.71
N MET A 69 -24.57 -5.09 21.51
CA MET A 69 -24.43 -3.74 21.00
C MET A 69 -23.12 -3.62 20.21
N PRO A 70 -23.10 -2.80 19.14
CA PRO A 70 -21.84 -2.50 18.47
C PRO A 70 -20.84 -1.92 19.49
N PRO A 71 -19.54 -2.18 19.33
CA PRO A 71 -18.53 -1.64 20.22
C PRO A 71 -18.68 -0.12 20.29
N ASN A 72 -18.81 0.41 21.50
CA ASN A 72 -18.95 1.85 21.75
C ASN A 72 -17.58 2.54 21.61
N THR A 73 -16.99 2.47 20.42
CA THR A 73 -15.71 3.08 20.09
C THR A 73 -15.93 4.18 19.07
N LYS A 74 -15.49 5.40 19.41
CA LYS A 74 -15.40 6.49 18.44
C LYS A 74 -14.06 6.40 17.71
N ARG A 75 -14.07 6.65 16.41
CA ARG A 75 -12.82 6.93 15.68
C ARG A 75 -12.13 8.11 16.39
N PRO A 76 -10.84 8.01 16.73
CA PRO A 76 -10.16 9.09 17.42
C PRO A 76 -10.29 10.38 16.60
N PRO A 77 -10.61 11.52 17.25
CA PRO A 77 -10.68 12.79 16.56
C PRO A 77 -9.30 13.11 15.98
N GLY A 78 -9.23 13.27 14.66
CA GLY A 78 -7.97 13.54 13.99
C GLY A 78 -8.14 13.64 12.50
N ARG A 79 -7.61 14.72 11.92
CA ARG A 79 -7.46 14.84 10.47
C ARG A 79 -6.54 13.70 10.00
N PRO A 80 -6.87 12.98 8.92
CA PRO A 80 -5.89 12.12 8.26
C PRO A 80 -4.62 12.94 8.01
N LYS A 81 -3.46 12.36 8.31
CA LYS A 81 -2.18 13.03 8.03
C LYS A 81 -2.14 13.36 6.54
N GLU A 82 -1.76 14.59 6.18
CA GLU A 82 -1.51 14.95 4.78
C GLU A 82 -0.38 14.11 4.18
N ILE A 83 0.52 13.60 5.02
CA ILE A 83 1.67 12.80 4.62
C ILE A 83 1.37 11.33 4.91
N ARG A 84 1.47 10.51 3.86
CA ARG A 84 1.38 9.05 3.94
C ARG A 84 2.54 8.48 4.75
N ILE A 85 2.25 7.51 5.63
CA ILE A 85 3.28 6.73 6.34
C ILE A 85 3.72 5.57 5.44
N PRO A 86 5.01 5.45 5.08
CA PRO A 86 5.52 4.33 4.28
C PRO A 86 5.56 3.03 5.10
N SER A 87 5.36 1.89 4.44
CA SER A 87 5.53 0.56 5.05
C SER A 87 7.00 0.15 5.20
N THR A 88 7.27 -0.88 6.02
CA THR A 88 8.63 -1.44 6.23
C THR A 88 9.14 -2.07 4.93
N GLY A 89 9.94 -1.32 4.17
CA GLY A 89 10.48 -1.72 2.86
C GLY A 89 10.27 -0.68 1.78
N GLU A 90 9.38 0.30 2.01
CA GLU A 90 9.27 1.47 1.15
C GLU A 90 10.40 2.45 1.46
N CYS A 91 11.43 2.46 0.63
CA CYS A 91 12.40 3.54 0.61
C CYS A 91 11.75 4.74 -0.12
N PRO A 92 11.39 5.83 0.57
CA PRO A 92 10.95 7.03 -0.12
C PRO A 92 12.08 7.46 -1.04
N VAL A 93 11.86 7.35 -2.36
CA VAL A 93 12.74 7.95 -3.35
C VAL A 93 12.82 9.41 -2.94
N LYS A 94 14.00 9.88 -2.51
CA LYS A 94 14.21 11.30 -2.23
C LYS A 94 13.76 12.02 -3.49
N ALA A 95 12.59 12.65 -3.44
CA ALA A 95 12.10 13.44 -4.55
C ALA A 95 13.24 14.39 -4.87
N LYS A 96 13.82 14.25 -6.07
CA LYS A 96 14.86 15.17 -6.55
C LYS A 96 14.30 16.55 -6.27
N LYS A 97 15.00 17.35 -5.46
CA LYS A 97 14.53 18.66 -5.00
C LYS A 97 13.82 19.33 -6.17
N ALA A 98 12.50 19.47 -6.06
CA ALA A 98 11.72 20.11 -7.10
C ALA A 98 12.36 21.48 -7.33
N VAL A 99 12.59 21.81 -8.60
CA VAL A 99 13.10 23.13 -9.00
C VAL A 99 12.33 24.18 -8.19
N PRO A 100 13.00 25.06 -7.42
CA PRO A 100 12.31 25.98 -6.54
C PRO A 100 11.35 26.83 -7.38
N ASN A 101 10.09 26.88 -6.96
CA ASN A 101 9.06 27.66 -7.64
C ASN A 101 9.52 29.12 -7.73
N LYS A 102 9.66 29.63 -8.95
CA LYS A 102 9.99 31.02 -9.24
C LYS A 102 8.71 31.84 -9.30
N CYS A 103 8.77 33.07 -8.80
CA CYS A 103 7.68 34.02 -8.90
C CYS A 103 7.40 34.37 -10.36
N GLY A 104 6.16 34.21 -10.83
CA GLY A 104 5.79 34.54 -12.22
C GLY A 104 5.86 36.03 -12.58
N ARG A 105 6.09 36.94 -11.61
CA ARG A 105 6.22 38.40 -11.84
C ARG A 105 7.67 38.86 -11.90
N CYS A 106 8.51 38.43 -10.94
CA CYS A 106 9.89 38.92 -10.80
C CYS A 106 10.95 37.82 -10.91
N GLN A 107 10.53 36.58 -11.19
CA GLN A 107 11.38 35.37 -11.29
C GLN A 107 12.22 35.02 -10.05
N GLY A 108 12.08 35.77 -8.96
CA GLY A 108 12.70 35.48 -7.66
C GLY A 108 12.12 34.24 -6.98
N VAL A 109 12.88 33.66 -6.06
CA VAL A 109 12.48 32.49 -5.26
C VAL A 109 11.99 32.91 -3.88
N GLY A 110 11.23 32.04 -3.20
CA GLY A 110 10.79 32.26 -1.81
C GLY A 110 9.49 33.04 -1.64
N HIS A 111 8.83 33.44 -2.73
CA HIS A 111 7.52 34.07 -2.70
C HIS A 111 6.72 33.73 -3.97
N ASN A 112 5.40 33.87 -3.92
CA ASN A 112 4.52 33.63 -5.06
C ASN A 112 4.11 34.96 -5.75
N ARG A 113 3.43 34.88 -6.90
CA ARG A 113 3.01 36.08 -7.67
C ARG A 113 2.14 37.03 -6.85
N THR A 114 1.26 36.49 -5.99
CA THR A 114 0.33 37.26 -5.16
C THR A 114 1.02 38.01 -4.02
N SER A 115 2.10 37.48 -3.46
CA SER A 115 2.86 38.09 -2.36
C SER A 115 4.13 38.84 -2.84
N CYS A 116 4.24 39.09 -4.15
CA CYS A 116 5.42 39.70 -4.75
C CYS A 116 5.48 41.21 -4.48
N LYS A 117 6.48 41.66 -3.70
CA LYS A 117 6.77 43.07 -3.41
C LYS A 117 7.81 43.70 -4.35
N ASN A 118 8.44 42.90 -5.22
CA ASN A 118 9.44 43.39 -6.15
C ASN A 118 8.80 44.25 -7.26
N PRO A 119 9.50 45.29 -7.75
CA PRO A 119 9.04 46.10 -8.88
C PRO A 119 8.88 45.24 -10.15
N LEU A 120 8.09 45.73 -11.10
CA LEU A 120 7.97 45.08 -12.41
C LEU A 120 9.32 45.18 -13.12
N GLN A 121 9.87 44.04 -13.54
CA GLN A 121 11.03 44.02 -14.42
C GLN A 121 10.52 44.27 -15.84
N HIS A 122 10.96 45.37 -16.45
CA HIS A 122 10.79 45.68 -17.87
C HIS A 122 11.88 45.00 -18.69
#